data_AF-A0A534QEZ9-F1
#
_entry.id   AF-A0A534QEZ9-F1
#
_cell.length_a   1.000
_cell.length_b   1.000
_cell.length_c   1.000
_cell.angle_alpha   90.00
_cell.angle_beta   90.00
_cell.angle_gamma   90.00
#
_symmetry.space_group_name_H-M   'P 1'
#
loop_
_entity.id
_entity.type
_entity.pdbx_description
1 polymer ?
#
loop_
_entity_poly.entity_id
_entity_poly.type
_entity_poly.pdbx_seq_one_letter_code
_entity_poly.pdbx_strand_id
1 'polypeptide(L)'
;RVRQGLPDAGPVEVGSMTFPPQIDKVERHVKDAVARGARVLAGGQRRSDLPGLFFEPTVLVDVTHDMEVMREETFGPVIPIMRVEDEEEAIRLANDSRYGLDASVWTRDAARGARIARRIQSGAVCVNDVMVNFAVTEIPMGGVKESGVGHRHGPDGIRKYCVKQAVVIDRFGMKSEINWWPITPGKVRLFRRALDLFGSGWRRKLLGAPART
;
A
#
# COMPACT_ATOMS: atom_id res chain seq x y z
N ARG A 1 -15.27 14.34 -26.01
CA ARG A 1 -14.02 13.93 -26.69
C ARG A 1 -12.87 14.60 -25.94
N VAL A 2 -11.88 13.85 -25.47
CA VAL A 2 -10.73 14.39 -24.71
C VAL A 2 -9.79 15.12 -25.67
N ARG A 3 -9.33 16.32 -25.33
CA ARG A 3 -8.38 17.10 -26.13
C ARG A 3 -6.96 16.79 -25.71
N GLN A 4 -6.13 16.48 -26.70
CA GLN A 4 -4.69 16.34 -26.55
C GLN A 4 -3.97 17.49 -27.21
N GLY A 5 -2.89 17.94 -26.59
CA GLY A 5 -2.01 18.94 -27.15
C GLY A 5 -0.96 19.39 -26.15
N LEU A 6 -0.12 20.33 -26.60
CA LEU A 6 0.81 21.01 -25.71
C LEU A 6 0.04 22.00 -24.82
N PRO A 7 0.50 22.21 -23.57
CA PRO A 7 -0.20 23.07 -22.60
C PRO A 7 -0.25 24.56 -23.00
N ASP A 8 0.62 25.00 -23.92
CA ASP A 8 0.64 26.35 -24.48
C ASP A 8 -0.35 26.56 -25.63
N ALA A 9 -0.94 25.49 -26.18
CA ALA A 9 -1.87 25.53 -27.31
C ALA A 9 -3.34 25.80 -26.91
N GLY A 10 -3.63 26.05 -25.62
CA GLY A 10 -4.97 26.28 -25.08
C GLY A 10 -5.42 25.18 -24.10
N PRO A 11 -6.72 25.12 -23.75
CA PRO A 11 -7.23 24.15 -22.78
C PRO A 11 -7.16 22.72 -23.33
N VAL A 12 -6.15 21.98 -22.87
CA VAL A 12 -5.91 20.56 -23.17
C VAL A 12 -6.11 19.74 -21.90
N GLU A 13 -6.68 18.53 -22.03
CA GLU A 13 -6.89 17.63 -20.90
C GLU A 13 -5.77 16.60 -20.74
N VAL A 14 -5.10 16.25 -21.83
CA VAL A 14 -4.04 15.23 -21.84
C VAL A 14 -2.82 15.75 -22.61
N GLY A 15 -1.71 15.93 -21.89
CA GLY A 15 -0.44 16.39 -22.44
C GLY A 15 0.39 15.28 -23.10
N SER A 16 1.57 15.67 -23.60
CA SER A 16 2.59 14.74 -24.10
C SER A 16 3.18 13.92 -22.96
N MET A 17 3.57 12.68 -23.24
CA MET A 17 4.49 11.95 -22.38
C MET A 17 5.86 12.62 -22.38
N THR A 18 6.64 12.44 -21.31
CA THR A 18 7.90 13.16 -21.10
C THR A 18 9.16 12.34 -21.40
N PHE A 19 9.04 11.02 -21.46
CA PHE A 19 10.18 10.10 -21.52
C PHE A 19 10.05 9.14 -22.72
N PRO A 20 10.97 9.15 -23.70
CA PRO A 20 10.86 8.34 -24.91
C PRO A 20 10.69 6.83 -24.67
N PRO A 21 11.44 6.17 -23.76
CA PRO A 21 11.21 4.75 -23.48
C PRO A 21 9.83 4.44 -22.91
N GLN A 22 9.15 5.44 -22.30
CA GLN A 22 7.81 5.22 -21.74
C GLN A 22 6.74 5.09 -22.82
N ILE A 23 6.81 5.87 -23.91
CA ILE A 23 5.83 5.73 -25.01
C ILE A 23 5.99 4.38 -25.72
N ASP A 24 7.22 3.88 -25.84
CA ASP A 24 7.49 2.54 -26.38
C ASP A 24 6.89 1.45 -25.47
N LYS A 25 7.00 1.62 -24.14
CA LYS A 25 6.37 0.72 -23.16
C LYS A 25 4.84 0.71 -23.26
N VAL A 26 4.22 1.89 -23.34
CA VAL A 26 2.75 2.02 -23.51
C VAL A 26 2.29 1.32 -24.77
N GLU A 27 2.94 1.59 -25.91
CA GLU A 27 2.59 0.94 -27.17
C GLU A 27 2.77 -0.58 -27.11
N ARG A 28 3.85 -1.07 -26.48
CA ARG A 28 4.08 -2.50 -26.29
C ARG A 28 2.95 -3.15 -25.47
N HIS A 29 2.55 -2.56 -24.35
CA HIS A 29 1.47 -3.10 -23.50
C HIS A 29 0.15 -3.18 -24.25
N VAL A 30 -0.18 -2.16 -25.06
CA VAL A 30 -1.40 -2.16 -25.90
C VAL A 30 -1.31 -3.25 -26.97
N LYS A 31 -0.17 -3.39 -27.64
CA LYS A 31 0.04 -4.44 -28.66
C LYS A 31 -0.02 -5.85 -28.07
N ASP A 32 0.60 -6.07 -26.90
CA ASP A 32 0.53 -7.35 -26.18
C ASP A 32 -0.91 -7.71 -25.82
N ALA A 33 -1.67 -6.76 -25.26
CA ALA A 33 -3.07 -6.97 -24.93
C ALA A 33 -3.91 -7.36 -26.16
N VAL A 34 -3.75 -6.63 -27.28
CA VAL A 34 -4.45 -6.94 -28.54
C VAL A 34 -4.05 -8.30 -29.10
N ALA A 35 -2.75 -8.63 -29.09
CA ALA A 35 -2.26 -9.92 -29.54
C ALA A 35 -2.81 -11.10 -28.71
N ARG A 36 -3.15 -10.84 -27.44
CA ARG A 36 -3.77 -11.80 -26.51
C ARG A 36 -5.30 -11.76 -26.50
N GLY A 37 -5.93 -10.99 -27.39
CA GLY A 37 -7.38 -11.00 -27.61
C GLY A 37 -8.15 -9.83 -26.98
N ALA A 38 -7.48 -8.85 -26.37
CA ALA A 38 -8.15 -7.63 -25.93
C ALA A 38 -8.67 -6.82 -27.14
N ARG A 39 -9.79 -6.11 -26.94
CA ARG A 39 -10.33 -5.19 -27.95
C ARG A 39 -10.06 -3.74 -27.57
N VAL A 40 -9.66 -2.94 -28.55
CA VAL A 40 -9.54 -1.48 -28.44
C VAL A 40 -10.89 -0.85 -28.73
N LEU A 41 -11.49 -0.19 -27.72
CA LEU A 41 -12.75 0.55 -27.91
C LEU A 41 -12.54 2.01 -28.33
N ALA A 42 -11.41 2.59 -27.94
CA ALA A 42 -11.02 3.95 -28.29
C ALA A 42 -9.50 4.08 -28.23
N GLY A 43 -8.93 4.93 -29.08
CA GLY A 43 -7.50 5.23 -29.11
C GLY A 43 -6.64 4.06 -29.60
N GLY A 44 -5.51 3.85 -28.94
CA GLY A 44 -4.60 2.71 -29.18
C GLY A 44 -3.40 3.03 -30.06
N GLN A 45 -3.24 4.27 -30.53
CA GLN A 45 -2.15 4.65 -31.43
C GLN A 45 -1.32 5.84 -30.93
N ARG A 46 -0.10 5.96 -31.47
CA ARG A 46 0.70 7.18 -31.35
C ARG A 46 0.08 8.30 -32.18
N ARG A 47 0.17 9.53 -31.69
CA ARG A 47 -0.30 10.73 -32.40
C ARG A 47 0.87 11.43 -33.08
N SER A 48 1.25 10.93 -34.25
CA SER A 48 2.32 11.51 -35.08
C SER A 48 1.95 12.88 -35.69
N ASP A 49 0.67 13.25 -35.62
CA ASP A 49 0.15 14.55 -36.03
C ASP A 49 0.41 15.65 -34.98
N LEU A 50 0.86 15.30 -33.77
CA LEU A 50 1.18 16.26 -32.70
C LEU A 50 2.69 16.34 -32.45
N PRO A 51 3.23 17.53 -32.14
CA PRO A 51 4.65 17.70 -31.82
C PRO A 51 4.94 17.18 -30.40
N GLY A 52 5.41 15.93 -30.29
CA GLY A 52 5.83 15.35 -29.00
C GLY A 52 5.61 13.85 -28.92
N LEU A 53 5.66 13.32 -27.70
CA LEU A 53 5.43 11.91 -27.41
C LEU A 53 3.97 11.71 -27.00
N PHE A 54 3.06 11.83 -27.96
CA PHE A 54 1.63 11.66 -27.71
C PHE A 54 1.16 10.24 -28.04
N PHE A 55 0.39 9.67 -27.11
CA PHE A 55 -0.32 8.41 -27.29
C PHE A 55 -1.81 8.67 -27.02
N GLU A 56 -2.71 8.12 -27.83
CA GLU A 56 -4.15 8.35 -27.68
C GLU A 56 -4.67 7.83 -26.33
N PRO A 57 -5.62 8.53 -25.67
CA PRO A 57 -6.36 7.98 -24.56
C PRO A 57 -7.04 6.70 -25.02
N THR A 58 -6.63 5.58 -24.43
CA THR A 58 -6.94 4.24 -24.92
C THR A 58 -7.83 3.51 -23.94
N VAL A 59 -8.92 2.93 -24.43
CA VAL A 59 -9.80 2.06 -23.63
C VAL A 59 -9.69 0.65 -24.18
N LEU A 60 -9.25 -0.29 -23.34
CA LEU A 60 -9.17 -1.71 -23.65
C LEU A 60 -10.25 -2.47 -22.89
N VAL A 61 -10.89 -3.43 -23.55
CA VAL A 61 -11.82 -4.38 -22.93
C VAL A 61 -11.43 -5.81 -23.26
N ASP A 62 -12.05 -6.77 -22.58
CA ASP A 62 -11.75 -8.19 -22.68
C ASP A 62 -10.28 -8.50 -22.33
N VAL A 63 -9.73 -7.71 -21.40
CA VAL A 63 -8.38 -7.89 -20.86
C VAL A 63 -8.34 -8.95 -19.77
N THR A 64 -7.20 -9.62 -19.62
CA THR A 64 -6.96 -10.62 -18.57
C THR A 64 -5.62 -10.33 -17.86
N HIS A 65 -5.39 -10.97 -16.72
CA HIS A 65 -4.13 -10.87 -15.98
C HIS A 65 -2.93 -11.52 -16.69
N ASP A 66 -3.12 -12.19 -17.83
CA ASP A 66 -2.03 -12.72 -18.67
C ASP A 66 -1.43 -11.65 -19.60
N MET A 67 -2.00 -10.44 -19.62
CA MET A 67 -1.58 -9.32 -20.45
C MET A 67 -0.71 -8.35 -19.66
N GLU A 68 0.35 -7.82 -20.28
CA GLU A 68 1.30 -6.90 -19.63
C GLU A 68 0.60 -5.67 -19.03
N VAL A 69 -0.41 -5.13 -19.73
CA VAL A 69 -1.18 -3.95 -19.29
C VAL A 69 -1.89 -4.14 -17.94
N MET A 70 -2.17 -5.38 -17.55
CA MET A 70 -2.82 -5.73 -16.28
C MET A 70 -1.83 -6.10 -15.16
N ARG A 71 -0.54 -6.26 -15.46
CA ARG A 71 0.49 -6.74 -14.50
C ARG A 71 1.61 -5.74 -14.25
N GLU A 72 1.95 -4.97 -15.27
CA GLU A 72 3.03 -3.99 -15.22
C GLU A 72 2.49 -2.57 -15.25
N GLU A 73 3.17 -1.68 -14.52
CA GLU A 73 2.85 -0.26 -14.57
C GLU A 73 3.03 0.28 -15.99
N THR A 74 1.91 0.66 -16.61
CA THR A 74 1.87 1.19 -17.98
C THR A 74 2.29 2.66 -18.04
N PHE A 75 1.95 3.45 -17.01
CA PHE A 75 2.28 4.88 -16.89
C PHE A 75 1.97 5.70 -18.16
N GLY A 76 0.79 5.45 -18.73
CA GLY A 76 0.31 6.09 -19.95
C GLY A 76 -1.22 6.22 -19.92
N PRO A 77 -1.81 6.86 -20.94
CA PRO A 77 -3.24 7.16 -20.95
C PRO A 77 -4.06 5.93 -21.39
N VAL A 78 -3.93 4.81 -20.68
CA VAL A 78 -4.58 3.53 -21.00
C VAL A 78 -5.47 3.09 -19.84
N ILE A 79 -6.73 2.79 -20.12
CA ILE A 79 -7.70 2.25 -19.16
C ILE A 79 -8.09 0.84 -19.64
N PRO A 80 -7.50 -0.22 -19.05
CA PRO A 80 -7.95 -1.59 -19.27
C PRO A 80 -9.15 -1.92 -18.37
N ILE A 81 -10.18 -2.56 -18.94
CA ILE A 81 -11.43 -2.89 -18.24
C ILE A 81 -11.65 -4.39 -18.28
N MET A 82 -11.52 -5.02 -17.11
CA MET A 82 -11.80 -6.43 -16.91
C MET A 82 -13.20 -6.60 -16.29
N ARG A 83 -14.03 -7.46 -16.88
CA ARG A 83 -15.29 -7.88 -16.26
C ARG A 83 -15.00 -8.95 -15.22
N VAL A 84 -15.72 -8.89 -14.11
CA VAL A 84 -15.71 -9.92 -13.05
C VAL A 84 -17.12 -10.44 -12.84
N GLU A 85 -17.23 -11.65 -12.32
CA GLU A 85 -18.50 -12.32 -12.04
C GLU A 85 -19.16 -11.75 -10.78
N ASP A 86 -18.38 -11.51 -9.72
CA ASP A 86 -18.86 -11.05 -8.43
C ASP A 86 -17.84 -10.20 -7.64
N GLU A 87 -18.23 -9.84 -6.41
CA GLU A 87 -17.41 -9.03 -5.49
C GLU A 87 -16.16 -9.77 -5.00
N GLU A 88 -16.26 -11.08 -4.77
CA GLU A 88 -15.13 -11.88 -4.28
C GLU A 88 -14.05 -11.99 -5.33
N GLU A 89 -14.44 -12.20 -6.59
CA GLU A 89 -13.53 -12.19 -7.72
C GLU A 89 -12.90 -10.80 -7.92
N ALA A 90 -13.69 -9.72 -7.84
CA ALA A 90 -13.16 -8.36 -7.90
C ALA A 90 -12.06 -8.11 -6.85
N ILE A 91 -12.31 -8.50 -5.60
CA ILE A 91 -11.33 -8.34 -4.51
C ILE A 91 -10.09 -9.21 -4.76
N ARG A 92 -10.29 -10.46 -5.19
CA ARG A 92 -9.18 -11.37 -5.52
C ARG A 92 -8.30 -10.79 -6.62
N LEU A 93 -8.88 -10.31 -7.72
CA LEU A 93 -8.14 -9.75 -8.84
C LEU A 93 -7.50 -8.40 -8.50
N ALA A 94 -8.19 -7.51 -7.79
CA ALA A 94 -7.60 -6.25 -7.33
C ALA A 94 -6.37 -6.47 -6.42
N ASN A 95 -6.39 -7.55 -5.61
CA ASN A 95 -5.27 -7.92 -4.75
C ASN A 95 -4.18 -8.72 -5.46
N ASP A 96 -4.49 -9.36 -6.59
CA ASP A 96 -3.53 -10.03 -7.46
C ASP A 96 -2.75 -8.98 -8.27
N SER A 97 -1.91 -8.25 -7.56
CA SER A 97 -0.95 -7.29 -8.07
C SER A 97 0.23 -7.25 -7.11
N ARG A 98 1.43 -7.08 -7.67
CA ARG A 98 2.65 -6.83 -6.87
C ARG A 98 2.66 -5.42 -6.25
N TYR A 99 1.80 -4.54 -6.75
CA TYR A 99 1.64 -3.16 -6.27
C TYR A 99 0.48 -3.05 -5.29
N GLY A 100 0.49 -1.98 -4.49
CA GLY A 100 -0.53 -1.67 -3.49
C GLY A 100 -0.42 -0.22 -3.02
N LEU A 101 -0.43 0.73 -3.96
CA LEU A 101 -0.34 2.16 -3.65
C LEU A 101 -1.71 2.77 -3.33
N ASP A 102 -2.61 2.73 -4.31
CA ASP A 102 -3.95 3.28 -4.24
C ASP A 102 -4.96 2.32 -4.89
N ALA A 103 -6.22 2.42 -4.51
CA ALA A 103 -7.32 1.71 -5.14
C ALA A 103 -8.61 2.53 -5.01
N SER A 104 -9.61 2.24 -5.85
CA SER A 104 -10.91 2.90 -5.77
C SER A 104 -12.05 1.90 -5.88
N VAL A 105 -13.09 2.09 -5.07
CA VAL A 105 -14.31 1.28 -5.08
C VAL A 105 -15.49 2.18 -5.40
N TRP A 106 -16.25 1.84 -6.44
CA TRP A 106 -17.42 2.62 -6.89
C TRP A 106 -18.70 1.82 -6.69
N THR A 107 -19.63 2.35 -5.88
CA THR A 107 -20.90 1.69 -5.56
C THR A 107 -21.91 2.70 -5.01
N ARG A 108 -23.21 2.45 -5.24
CA ARG A 108 -24.29 3.25 -4.64
C ARG A 108 -24.47 2.99 -3.13
N ASP A 109 -24.00 1.84 -2.64
CA ASP A 109 -24.03 1.48 -1.22
C ASP A 109 -22.67 1.77 -0.59
N ALA A 110 -22.56 2.90 0.13
CA ALA A 110 -21.33 3.32 0.79
C ALA A 110 -20.85 2.32 1.87
N ALA A 111 -21.77 1.63 2.55
CA ALA A 111 -21.40 0.63 3.55
C ALA A 111 -20.77 -0.60 2.88
N ARG A 112 -21.31 -1.02 1.73
CA ARG A 112 -20.68 -2.03 0.88
C ARG A 112 -19.31 -1.58 0.37
N GLY A 113 -19.20 -0.34 -0.10
CA GLY A 113 -17.93 0.25 -0.54
C GLY A 113 -16.85 0.18 0.55
N ALA A 114 -17.22 0.56 1.79
CA ALA A 114 -16.33 0.47 2.93
C ALA A 114 -15.93 -0.97 3.31
N ARG A 115 -16.84 -1.96 3.16
CA ARG A 115 -16.54 -3.38 3.40
C ARG A 115 -15.54 -3.91 2.37
N ILE A 116 -15.74 -3.61 1.09
CA ILE A 116 -14.82 -4.00 0.01
C ILE A 116 -13.46 -3.33 0.24
N ALA A 117 -13.44 -2.02 0.50
CA ALA A 117 -12.22 -1.24 0.67
C ALA A 117 -11.29 -1.82 1.76
N ARG A 118 -11.85 -2.29 2.88
CA ARG A 118 -11.07 -2.93 3.97
C ARG A 118 -10.38 -4.23 3.58
N ARG A 119 -10.81 -4.86 2.47
CA ARG A 119 -10.28 -6.13 1.97
C ARG A 119 -9.27 -5.94 0.83
N ILE A 120 -9.10 -4.72 0.33
CA ILE A 120 -8.11 -4.39 -0.69
C ILE A 120 -6.75 -4.13 -0.02
N GLN A 121 -5.71 -4.78 -0.54
CA GLN A 121 -4.33 -4.69 -0.07
C GLN A 121 -3.61 -3.51 -0.73
N SER A 122 -3.98 -2.31 -0.28
CA SER A 122 -3.43 -1.05 -0.75
C SER A 122 -3.17 -0.11 0.43
N GLY A 123 -2.22 0.81 0.30
CA GLY A 123 -1.95 1.81 1.33
C GLY A 123 -3.09 2.82 1.50
N ALA A 124 -3.85 3.07 0.43
CA ALA A 124 -5.09 3.83 0.48
C ALA A 124 -6.16 3.23 -0.43
N VAL A 125 -7.43 3.44 -0.07
CA VAL A 125 -8.59 3.08 -0.88
C VAL A 125 -9.64 4.19 -0.81
N CYS A 126 -9.99 4.77 -1.95
CA CYS A 126 -11.06 5.75 -2.08
C CYS A 126 -12.40 5.06 -2.37
N VAL A 127 -13.49 5.47 -1.72
CA VAL A 127 -14.85 4.98 -2.03
C VAL A 127 -15.61 6.10 -2.72
N ASN A 128 -16.10 5.83 -3.94
CA ASN A 128 -16.79 6.77 -4.83
C ASN A 128 -15.97 8.02 -5.21
N ASP A 129 -14.66 7.87 -5.24
CA ASP A 129 -13.70 8.89 -5.66
C ASP A 129 -12.41 8.22 -6.16
N VAL A 130 -11.52 8.99 -6.77
CA VAL A 130 -10.21 8.55 -7.27
C VAL A 130 -9.13 9.55 -6.84
N MET A 131 -8.09 9.06 -6.18
CA MET A 131 -6.92 9.86 -5.75
C MET A 131 -7.19 11.03 -4.79
N VAL A 132 -8.42 11.22 -4.29
CA VAL A 132 -8.75 12.31 -3.35
C VAL A 132 -7.98 12.22 -2.04
N ASN A 133 -7.58 11.01 -1.64
CA ASN A 133 -6.70 10.76 -0.49
C ASN A 133 -5.37 11.53 -0.58
N PHE A 134 -4.87 11.84 -1.78
CA PHE A 134 -3.68 12.67 -1.95
C PHE A 134 -3.90 14.11 -1.45
N ALA A 135 -5.12 14.64 -1.56
CA ALA A 135 -5.47 15.98 -1.11
C ALA A 135 -5.79 16.05 0.39
N VAL A 136 -6.04 14.92 1.05
CA VAL A 136 -6.29 14.85 2.50
C VAL A 136 -4.95 14.68 3.22
N THR A 137 -4.34 15.79 3.64
CA THR A 137 -2.97 15.79 4.19
C THR A 137 -2.87 15.24 5.61
N GLU A 138 -4.00 15.07 6.29
CA GLU A 138 -4.12 14.59 7.67
C GLU A 138 -4.05 13.07 7.79
N ILE A 139 -4.36 12.33 6.72
CA ILE A 139 -4.32 10.86 6.69
C ILE A 139 -2.95 10.36 6.23
N PRO A 140 -2.50 9.16 6.61
CA PRO A 140 -1.26 8.59 6.09
C PRO A 140 -1.37 8.37 4.56
N MET A 141 -0.32 8.77 3.83
CA MET A 141 -0.18 8.50 2.40
C MET A 141 1.11 7.71 2.17
N GLY A 142 0.96 6.50 1.65
CA GLY A 142 2.03 5.53 1.39
C GLY A 142 1.43 4.29 0.72
N GLY A 143 2.27 3.32 0.37
CA GLY A 143 1.86 2.07 -0.24
C GLY A 143 2.22 0.85 0.61
N VAL A 144 1.88 -0.32 0.09
CA VAL A 144 2.33 -1.64 0.57
C VAL A 144 2.88 -2.45 -0.61
N LYS A 145 3.45 -3.64 -0.32
CA LYS A 145 4.09 -4.52 -1.32
C LYS A 145 5.23 -3.79 -2.04
N GLU A 146 5.34 -3.90 -3.37
CA GLU A 146 6.38 -3.21 -4.15
C GLU A 146 6.14 -1.70 -4.28
N SER A 147 4.98 -1.18 -3.84
CA SER A 147 4.71 0.27 -3.82
C SER A 147 5.44 1.02 -2.69
N GLY A 148 6.22 0.30 -1.87
CA GLY A 148 7.12 0.89 -0.86
C GLY A 148 6.63 0.73 0.57
N VAL A 149 7.35 1.39 1.49
CA VAL A 149 7.09 1.36 2.94
C VAL A 149 7.14 2.76 3.55
N GLY A 150 6.36 2.96 4.62
CA GLY A 150 6.26 4.23 5.33
C GLY A 150 5.26 5.21 4.69
N HIS A 151 5.07 6.37 5.35
CA HIS A 151 4.05 7.35 4.97
C HIS A 151 4.64 8.78 4.91
N ARG A 152 4.09 9.66 4.06
CA ARG A 152 4.50 11.08 3.95
C ARG A 152 3.51 12.07 4.56
N HIS A 153 2.23 11.73 4.65
CA HIS A 153 1.19 12.59 5.22
C HIS A 153 0.89 12.19 6.68
N GLY A 154 0.01 12.97 7.32
CA GLY A 154 -0.39 12.79 8.71
C GLY A 154 0.75 13.01 9.71
N PRO A 155 0.48 12.77 11.01
CA PRO A 155 1.47 12.96 12.07
C PRO A 155 2.75 12.13 11.89
N ASP A 156 2.64 10.95 11.29
CA ASP A 156 3.80 10.07 11.09
C ASP A 156 4.70 10.55 9.95
N GLY A 157 4.16 11.34 9.02
CA GLY A 157 4.91 11.99 7.95
C GLY A 157 6.01 12.91 8.45
N ILE A 158 5.77 13.64 9.55
CA ILE A 158 6.81 14.48 10.19
C ILE A 158 7.62 13.71 11.22
N ARG A 159 6.99 12.83 12.01
CA ARG A 159 7.66 12.09 13.10
C ARG A 159 8.79 11.19 12.62
N LYS A 160 8.77 10.73 11.36
CA LYS A 160 9.88 9.95 10.78
C LYS A 160 11.19 10.75 10.66
N TYR A 161 11.12 12.08 10.71
CA TYR A 161 12.28 12.97 10.73
C TYR A 161 12.70 13.39 12.15
N CYS A 162 12.01 12.91 13.19
CA CYS A 162 12.33 13.21 14.58
C CYS A 162 13.16 12.08 15.20
N VAL A 163 14.07 12.45 16.12
CA VAL A 163 14.75 11.48 16.99
C VAL A 163 13.83 11.15 18.17
N LYS A 164 13.53 9.86 18.37
CA LYS A 164 12.73 9.40 19.52
C LYS A 164 13.65 9.23 20.73
N GLN A 165 13.44 10.03 21.77
CA GLN A 165 14.13 9.90 23.06
C GLN A 165 13.21 9.22 24.08
N ALA A 166 13.69 8.13 24.69
CA ALA A 166 13.04 7.54 25.85
C ALA A 166 13.58 8.21 27.12
N VAL A 167 12.68 8.71 27.97
CA VAL A 167 13.01 9.22 29.31
C VAL A 167 12.28 8.34 30.32
N VAL A 168 13.04 7.71 31.20
CA VAL A 168 12.51 6.86 32.28
C VAL A 168 12.85 7.53 33.60
N ILE A 169 11.82 7.83 34.39
CA ILE A 169 11.95 8.42 35.72
C ILE A 169 11.54 7.36 36.73
N ASP A 170 12.43 7.03 37.67
CA ASP A 170 12.09 6.15 38.78
C ASP A 170 10.97 6.78 39.62
N ARG A 171 9.83 6.09 39.69
CA ARG A 171 8.66 6.55 40.44
C ARG A 171 8.86 6.50 41.96
N PHE A 172 9.71 5.61 42.45
CA PHE A 172 9.86 5.35 43.89
C PHE A 172 11.16 5.89 44.48
N GLY A 173 12.10 6.33 43.63
CA GLY A 173 13.38 6.89 44.07
C GLY A 173 14.19 5.90 44.91
N MET A 174 14.15 4.60 44.56
CA MET A 174 14.85 3.59 45.33
C MET A 174 16.36 3.84 45.27
N LYS A 175 17.02 3.84 46.43
CA LYS A 175 18.49 4.02 46.52
C LYS A 175 19.28 2.84 45.95
N SER A 176 18.62 1.73 45.64
CA SER A 176 19.26 0.54 45.09
C SER A 176 18.23 -0.37 44.42
N GLU A 177 18.47 -0.74 43.16
CA GLU A 177 17.70 -1.79 42.50
C GLU A 177 18.35 -3.17 42.68
N ILE A 178 17.61 -4.20 42.30
CA ILE A 178 18.01 -5.60 42.46
C ILE A 178 19.21 -5.98 41.58
N ASN A 179 19.34 -5.31 40.43
CA ASN A 179 20.45 -5.40 39.48
C ASN A 179 21.56 -4.38 39.75
N TRP A 180 21.39 -3.44 40.68
CA TRP A 180 22.41 -2.43 40.99
C TRP A 180 23.43 -2.93 42.01
N TRP A 181 24.69 -2.51 41.83
CA TRP A 181 25.77 -2.78 42.77
C TRP A 181 25.50 -2.16 44.16
N PRO A 182 25.93 -2.80 45.27
CA PRO A 182 26.53 -4.14 45.33
C PRO A 182 25.50 -5.24 45.11
N ILE A 183 25.91 -6.25 44.33
CA ILE A 183 25.13 -7.47 44.11
C ILE A 183 25.36 -8.38 45.32
N THR A 184 24.42 -8.36 46.26
CA THR A 184 24.49 -9.20 47.46
C THR A 184 23.78 -10.54 47.24
N PRO A 185 24.16 -11.61 47.96
CA PRO A 185 23.46 -12.89 47.90
C PRO A 185 21.95 -12.76 48.20
N GLY A 186 21.55 -11.78 49.04
CA GLY A 186 20.16 -11.46 49.31
C GLY A 186 19.40 -10.95 48.07
N LYS A 187 19.98 -9.99 47.34
CA LYS A 187 19.40 -9.48 46.08
C LYS A 187 19.30 -10.57 45.02
N VAL A 188 20.33 -11.41 44.88
CA VAL A 188 20.31 -12.53 43.93
C VAL A 188 19.22 -13.54 44.26
N ARG A 189 19.04 -13.89 45.55
CA ARG A 189 17.94 -14.77 45.98
C ARG A 189 16.58 -14.15 45.70
N LEU A 190 16.41 -12.85 45.96
CA LEU A 190 15.17 -12.13 45.66
C LEU A 190 14.89 -12.09 44.15
N PHE A 191 15.92 -11.85 43.33
CA PHE A 191 15.81 -11.78 41.88
C PHE A 191 15.43 -13.15 41.29
N ARG A 192 16.10 -14.21 41.76
CA ARG A 192 15.77 -15.59 41.38
C ARG A 192 14.33 -15.96 41.79
N ARG A 193 13.90 -15.56 42.99
CA ARG A 193 12.49 -15.77 43.42
C ARG A 193 11.51 -15.01 42.53
N ALA A 194 11.82 -13.77 42.15
CA ALA A 194 10.99 -13.00 41.23
C ALA A 194 10.93 -13.66 39.84
N LEU A 195 12.09 -14.04 39.28
CA LEU A 195 12.17 -14.77 38.02
C LEU A 195 11.43 -16.11 38.06
N ASP A 196 11.50 -16.87 39.15
CA ASP A 196 10.75 -18.13 39.33
C ASP A 196 9.22 -17.90 39.37
N LEU A 197 8.78 -16.74 39.86
CA LEU A 197 7.38 -16.35 39.89
C LEU A 197 6.87 -15.98 38.49
N PHE A 198 7.66 -15.22 37.71
CA PHE A 198 7.30 -14.79 36.35
C PHE A 198 7.55 -15.86 35.28
N GLY A 199 8.61 -16.64 35.43
CA GLY A 199 9.01 -17.75 34.58
C GLY A 199 8.38 -19.05 35.05
N SER A 200 7.11 -19.28 34.69
CA SER A 200 6.40 -20.57 34.69
C SER A 200 6.36 -21.43 35.98
N GLY A 201 6.95 -21.00 37.11
CA GLY A 201 7.07 -21.79 38.33
C GLY A 201 5.95 -21.61 39.37
N TRP A 202 5.17 -20.54 39.30
CA TRP A 202 4.17 -20.24 40.35
C TRP A 202 3.04 -21.29 40.39
N ARG A 203 2.56 -21.78 39.24
CA ARG A 203 1.59 -22.88 39.16
C ARG A 203 2.18 -24.20 39.66
N ARG A 204 3.46 -24.46 39.38
CA ARG A 204 4.16 -25.70 39.80
C ARG A 204 4.40 -25.76 41.31
N LYS A 205 4.65 -24.61 41.96
CA LYS A 205 4.85 -24.49 43.42
C LYS A 205 3.54 -24.51 44.21
N LEU A 206 2.43 -24.00 43.67
CA LEU A 206 1.10 -24.07 44.30
C LEU A 206 0.45 -25.46 44.21
N LEU A 207 0.80 -26.25 43.19
CA LEU A 207 0.19 -27.57 42.93
C LEU A 207 0.98 -28.76 43.51
N GLY A 208 2.01 -28.53 44.34
CA GLY A 208 2.68 -29.59 45.10
C GLY A 208 3.20 -30.77 44.27
N ALA A 209 3.80 -30.53 43.09
CA ALA A 209 4.34 -31.63 42.30
C ALA A 209 5.60 -32.23 42.99
N PRO A 210 5.65 -33.56 43.21
CA PRO A 210 6.70 -34.19 44.00
C PRO A 210 8.04 -34.20 43.27
N ALA A 211 9.13 -34.07 44.03
CA ALA A 211 10.48 -34.24 43.54
C ALA A 211 10.64 -35.65 42.97
N ARG A 212 11.03 -35.76 41.69
CA ARG A 212 11.45 -37.04 41.12
C ARG A 212 12.89 -37.33 41.56
N THR A 213 13.06 -38.57 42.01
CA THR A 213 14.28 -39.30 42.39
C THR A 213 15.45 -39.12 41.44
#